data_AF-A0A6A0GSA7-F1
#
_entry.id   AF-A0A6A0GSA7-F1
#
_cell.length_a   1.000
_cell.length_b   1.000
_cell.length_c   1.000
_cell.angle_alpha   90.00
_cell.angle_beta   90.00
_cell.angle_gamma   90.00
#
_symmetry.space_group_name_H-M   'P 1'
#
loop_
_entity.id
_entity.type
_entity.pdbx_description
1 polymer ?
#
loop_
_entity_poly.entity_id
_entity_poly.type
_entity_poly.pdbx_seq_one_letter_code
_entity_poly.pdbx_strand_id
1 'polypeptide(L)'
;MTGLSEIIGCHYRKALEIILDMEPDDTEGSEDKQQGAMIEKAAVMLYGLIHARYILASKGILEMSVKFNKADFGTCPRVFCDGQHVLPIGLLDVPGEAMVKLYCPKCCDVYTPKSTRHHHIDGSYFGTSFPHMFFMVFPEHRPKPPEKQFVATLYGFKIHPSAYNRQLAAAAALPNNRTSNCRPSISTNSNIA
;
A
#
# COMPACT_ATOMS: atom_id res chain seq x y z
N MET A 1 -15.82 11.59 -14.43
CA MET A 1 -14.48 12.21 -14.33
C MET A 1 -14.48 13.58 -13.62
N THR A 2 -15.54 13.95 -12.91
CA THR A 2 -15.63 15.25 -12.22
C THR A 2 -14.55 15.37 -11.12
N GLY A 3 -13.96 16.57 -10.99
CA GLY A 3 -12.95 16.92 -10.00
C GLY A 3 -11.49 16.59 -10.35
N LEU A 4 -11.21 15.76 -11.37
CA LEU A 4 -9.82 15.42 -11.75
C LEU A 4 -9.09 16.57 -12.44
N SER A 5 -9.82 17.43 -13.15
CA SER A 5 -9.28 18.60 -13.84
C SER A 5 -8.67 19.62 -12.86
N GLU A 6 -9.24 19.77 -11.67
CA GLU A 6 -8.72 20.69 -10.64
C GLU A 6 -7.41 20.16 -10.03
N ILE A 7 -7.31 18.84 -9.85
CA ILE A 7 -6.12 18.21 -9.26
C ILE A 7 -4.94 18.23 -10.24
N ILE A 8 -5.18 17.95 -11.52
CA ILE A 8 -4.13 17.91 -12.55
C ILE A 8 -3.81 19.31 -13.10
N GLY A 9 -4.74 20.26 -12.99
CA GLY A 9 -4.55 21.65 -13.39
C GLY A 9 -4.46 21.84 -14.90
N CYS A 10 -3.59 22.76 -15.33
CA CYS A 10 -3.50 23.21 -16.72
C CYS A 10 -3.06 22.11 -17.71
N HIS A 11 -2.43 21.02 -17.23
CA HIS A 11 -1.96 19.92 -18.06
C HIS A 11 -3.00 18.82 -18.30
N TYR A 12 -4.21 18.92 -17.74
CA TYR A 12 -5.23 17.87 -17.80
C TYR A 12 -5.54 17.39 -19.23
N ARG A 13 -5.72 18.33 -20.17
CA ARG A 13 -6.06 18.01 -21.56
C ARG A 13 -4.93 17.25 -22.26
N LYS A 14 -3.72 17.81 -22.25
CA LYS A 14 -2.54 17.19 -22.86
C LYS A 14 -2.22 15.83 -22.23
N ALA A 15 -2.36 15.71 -20.91
CA ALA A 15 -2.20 14.44 -20.20
C ALA A 15 -3.23 13.38 -20.64
N LEU A 16 -4.48 13.78 -20.89
CA LEU A 16 -5.53 12.87 -21.38
C LEU A 16 -5.28 12.45 -22.83
N GLU A 17 -4.81 13.36 -23.68
CA GLU A 17 -4.44 13.06 -25.07
C GLU A 17 -3.33 12.00 -25.12
N ILE A 18 -2.32 12.10 -24.24
CA ILE A 18 -1.28 11.07 -24.08
C ILE A 18 -1.87 9.72 -23.65
N ILE A 19 -2.75 9.69 -22.64
CA ILE A 19 -3.36 8.44 -22.14
C ILE A 19 -4.19 7.74 -23.22
N LEU A 20 -4.76 8.51 -24.15
CA LEU A 20 -5.61 8.01 -25.24
C LEU A 20 -4.84 7.74 -26.54
N ASP A 21 -3.50 7.85 -26.52
CA ASP A 21 -2.63 7.69 -27.69
C ASP A 21 -3.05 8.56 -28.89
N MET A 22 -3.48 9.80 -28.63
CA MET A 22 -3.86 10.77 -29.67
C MET A 22 -2.61 11.34 -30.36
N GLU A 23 -2.69 11.54 -31.67
CA GLU A 23 -1.59 12.17 -32.43
C GLU A 23 -1.36 13.61 -31.93
N PRO A 24 -0.10 14.02 -31.67
CA PRO A 24 0.20 15.40 -31.31
C PRO A 24 -0.07 16.29 -32.53
N ASP A 25 -0.69 17.46 -32.31
CA ASP A 25 -0.73 18.48 -33.35
C ASP A 25 0.72 18.94 -33.61
N ASP A 26 1.26 18.64 -34.79
CA ASP A 26 2.63 18.99 -35.28
C ASP A 26 2.92 20.50 -35.32
N THR A 27 2.08 21.34 -34.71
CA THR A 27 2.07 22.79 -34.82
C THR A 27 2.78 23.50 -33.65
N GLU A 28 3.11 22.80 -32.56
CA GLU A 28 3.85 23.40 -31.43
C GLU A 28 5.36 23.09 -31.54
N GLY A 29 6.03 23.91 -32.36
CA GLY A 29 7.49 23.94 -32.45
C GLY A 29 8.16 24.18 -31.09
N SER A 30 9.21 23.40 -30.83
CA SER A 30 10.07 23.45 -29.63
C SER A 30 9.33 23.32 -28.30
N GLU A 31 8.75 22.15 -28.02
CA GLU A 31 8.42 21.82 -26.64
C GLU A 31 9.71 21.84 -25.80
N ASP A 32 9.77 22.74 -24.82
CA ASP A 32 10.78 22.70 -23.77
C ASP A 32 10.75 21.30 -23.16
N LYS A 33 11.88 20.57 -23.18
CA LYS A 33 11.98 19.21 -22.60
C LYS A 33 11.41 19.13 -21.18
N GLN A 34 11.52 20.23 -20.44
CA GLN A 34 10.97 20.37 -19.11
C GLN A 34 9.43 20.34 -19.08
N GLN A 35 8.77 20.96 -20.06
CA GLN A 35 7.32 20.99 -20.18
C GLN A 35 6.78 19.62 -20.60
N GLY A 36 7.45 18.93 -21.53
CA GLY A 36 7.11 17.54 -21.88
C GLY A 36 7.14 16.61 -20.66
N ALA A 37 8.22 16.67 -19.86
CA ALA A 37 8.34 15.87 -18.64
C ALA A 37 7.23 16.16 -17.60
N MET A 38 6.76 17.42 -17.50
CA MET A 38 5.64 17.76 -16.63
C MET A 38 4.33 17.16 -17.11
N ILE A 39 4.08 17.15 -18.43
CA ILE A 39 2.88 16.58 -19.03
C ILE A 39 2.87 15.05 -18.86
N GLU A 40 4.00 14.38 -19.08
CA GLU A 40 4.13 12.93 -18.83
C GLU A 40 3.83 12.58 -17.37
N LYS A 41 4.37 13.35 -16.43
CA LYS A 41 4.09 13.15 -15.00
C LYS A 41 2.61 13.35 -14.69
N ALA A 42 1.98 14.36 -15.30
CA ALA A 42 0.55 14.61 -15.19
C ALA A 42 -0.29 13.45 -15.77
N ALA A 43 0.15 12.85 -16.89
CA ALA A 43 -0.50 11.68 -17.49
C ALA A 43 -0.43 10.46 -16.57
N VAL A 44 0.73 10.16 -15.99
CA VAL A 44 0.88 9.06 -15.02
C VAL A 44 -0.06 9.25 -13.82
N MET A 45 -0.10 10.47 -13.27
CA MET A 45 -0.96 10.80 -12.13
C MET A 45 -2.44 10.70 -12.50
N LEU A 46 -2.84 11.27 -13.64
CA LEU A 46 -4.21 11.23 -14.12
C LEU A 46 -4.68 9.78 -14.33
N TYR A 47 -3.86 8.94 -14.97
CA TYR A 47 -4.17 7.52 -15.13
C TYR A 47 -4.34 6.82 -13.79
N GLY A 48 -3.45 7.08 -12.83
CA GLY A 48 -3.55 6.51 -11.48
C GLY A 48 -4.85 6.88 -10.77
N LEU A 49 -5.28 8.14 -10.85
CA LEU A 49 -6.53 8.61 -10.27
C LEU A 49 -7.77 8.04 -10.97
N ILE A 50 -7.71 7.87 -12.29
CA ILE A 50 -8.76 7.17 -13.06
C ILE A 50 -8.82 5.70 -12.64
N HIS A 51 -7.66 5.05 -12.49
CA HIS A 51 -7.54 3.65 -12.10
C HIS A 51 -8.18 3.39 -10.73
N ALA A 52 -7.95 4.26 -9.73
CA ALA A 52 -8.56 4.15 -8.41
C ALA A 52 -10.10 4.09 -8.47
N ARG A 53 -10.71 4.91 -9.36
CA ARG A 53 -12.16 4.89 -9.58
C ARG A 53 -12.60 3.66 -10.38
N TYR A 54 -11.80 3.26 -11.38
CA TYR A 54 -12.11 2.16 -12.28
C TYR A 54 -12.17 0.81 -11.57
N ILE A 55 -11.24 0.52 -10.66
CA ILE A 55 -11.18 -0.78 -9.98
C ILE A 55 -12.32 -1.01 -8.97
N LEU A 56 -13.10 0.02 -8.67
CA LEU A 56 -14.34 -0.08 -7.91
C LEU A 56 -15.57 -0.35 -8.79
N ALA A 57 -15.47 -0.14 -10.11
CA ALA A 57 -16.54 -0.41 -11.06
C ALA A 57 -16.60 -1.91 -11.42
N SER A 58 -17.77 -2.38 -11.87
CA SER A 58 -18.02 -3.81 -12.15
C SER A 58 -17.02 -4.44 -13.11
N LYS A 59 -16.60 -3.72 -14.16
CA LYS A 59 -15.59 -4.21 -15.10
C LYS A 59 -14.20 -4.28 -14.47
N GLY A 60 -13.78 -3.19 -13.80
CA GLY A 60 -12.45 -3.11 -13.22
C GLY A 60 -12.24 -4.11 -12.08
N ILE A 61 -13.25 -4.33 -11.24
CA ILE A 61 -13.16 -5.29 -10.14
C ILE A 61 -13.04 -6.74 -10.63
N LEU A 62 -13.69 -7.06 -11.75
CA LEU A 62 -13.57 -8.36 -12.43
C LEU A 62 -12.17 -8.55 -13.03
N GLU A 63 -11.61 -7.51 -13.66
CA GLU A 63 -10.22 -7.57 -14.16
C GLU A 63 -9.22 -7.74 -13.02
N MET A 64 -9.45 -7.07 -11.88
CA MET A 64 -8.61 -7.26 -10.69
C MET A 64 -8.76 -8.64 -10.05
N SER A 65 -9.93 -9.30 -10.15
CA SER A 65 -10.12 -10.66 -9.62
C SER A 65 -9.30 -11.69 -10.39
N VAL A 66 -9.19 -11.54 -11.71
CA VAL A 66 -8.31 -12.37 -12.54
C VAL A 66 -6.85 -12.25 -12.08
N LYS A 67 -6.39 -11.02 -11.78
CA LYS A 67 -5.02 -10.77 -11.28
C LYS A 67 -4.81 -11.31 -9.88
N PHE A 68 -5.80 -11.18 -9.00
CA PHE A 68 -5.77 -11.74 -7.64
C PHE A 68 -5.65 -13.26 -7.66
N ASN A 69 -6.41 -13.94 -8.52
CA ASN A 69 -6.37 -15.40 -8.64
C ASN A 69 -5.03 -15.92 -9.19
N LYS A 70 -4.34 -15.12 -10.00
CA LYS A 70 -2.97 -15.40 -10.47
C LYS A 70 -1.86 -15.04 -9.47
N ALA A 71 -2.22 -14.45 -8.33
CA ALA A 71 -1.28 -13.91 -7.35
C ALA A 71 -0.36 -12.81 -7.92
N ASP A 72 -0.82 -12.02 -8.90
CA ASP A 72 -0.02 -10.95 -9.54
C ASP A 72 0.43 -9.88 -8.54
N PHE A 73 -0.36 -9.65 -7.48
CA PHE A 73 -0.06 -8.70 -6.40
C PHE A 73 0.87 -9.29 -5.32
N GLY A 74 1.21 -10.58 -5.44
CA GLY A 74 2.03 -11.32 -4.50
C GLY A 74 1.24 -11.99 -3.39
N THR A 75 1.95 -12.31 -2.31
CA THR A 75 1.44 -13.13 -1.19
C THR A 75 1.82 -12.54 0.16
N CYS A 76 1.03 -12.85 1.17
CA CYS A 76 1.21 -12.36 2.52
C CYS A 76 2.58 -12.79 3.08
N PRO A 77 3.35 -11.87 3.71
CA PRO A 77 4.64 -12.22 4.30
C PRO A 77 4.52 -12.98 5.63
N ARG A 78 3.35 -12.99 6.29
CA ARG A 78 3.16 -13.76 7.53
C ARG A 78 3.21 -15.26 7.22
N VAL A 79 4.08 -15.97 7.95
CA VAL A 79 4.26 -17.43 7.82
C VAL A 79 2.93 -18.17 7.98
N PHE A 80 2.14 -17.84 9.01
CA PHE A 80 0.85 -18.50 9.29
C PHE A 80 -0.30 -18.05 8.38
N CYS A 81 -0.03 -17.21 7.37
CA CYS A 81 -0.99 -16.96 6.29
C CYS A 81 -0.81 -17.93 5.11
N ASP A 82 0.19 -18.82 5.15
CA ASP A 82 0.41 -19.89 4.16
C ASP A 82 0.42 -19.39 2.71
N GLY A 83 1.03 -18.23 2.47
CA GLY A 83 1.12 -17.65 1.13
C GLY A 83 -0.20 -17.09 0.59
N GLN A 84 -1.16 -16.72 1.44
CA GLN A 84 -2.40 -16.06 1.04
C GLN A 84 -2.17 -14.93 0.02
N HIS A 85 -2.92 -14.94 -1.09
CA HIS A 85 -2.91 -13.87 -2.09
C HIS A 85 -3.40 -12.55 -1.47
N VAL A 86 -2.78 -11.45 -1.86
CA VAL A 86 -3.05 -10.11 -1.32
C VAL A 86 -3.61 -9.19 -2.40
N LEU A 87 -4.18 -8.06 -1.99
CA LEU A 87 -4.66 -7.00 -2.88
C LEU A 87 -3.90 -5.70 -2.60
N PRO A 88 -3.66 -4.85 -3.61
CA PRO A 88 -3.12 -3.52 -3.39
C PRO A 88 -4.11 -2.65 -2.62
N ILE A 89 -3.61 -1.74 -1.80
CA ILE A 89 -4.41 -0.79 -1.02
C ILE A 89 -3.63 0.52 -0.86
N GLY A 90 -4.33 1.64 -0.97
CA GLY A 90 -3.84 2.94 -0.52
C GLY A 90 -4.16 3.14 0.96
N LEU A 91 -3.23 3.66 1.75
CA LEU A 91 -3.53 4.05 3.14
C LEU A 91 -4.35 5.35 3.19
N LEU A 92 -4.21 6.18 2.16
CA LEU A 92 -4.81 7.50 2.02
C LEU A 92 -5.23 7.66 0.56
N ASP A 93 -6.32 8.40 0.33
CA ASP A 93 -6.83 8.71 -1.02
C ASP A 93 -6.23 10.02 -1.59
N VAL A 94 -5.29 10.63 -0.86
CA VAL A 94 -4.58 11.86 -1.25
C VAL A 94 -3.27 11.50 -1.95
N PRO A 95 -3.03 11.97 -3.19
CA PRO A 95 -1.79 11.73 -3.90
C PRO A 95 -0.57 12.32 -3.19
N GLY A 96 0.55 11.61 -3.25
CA GLY A 96 1.84 12.00 -2.71
C GLY A 96 2.05 11.69 -1.22
N GLU A 97 1.00 11.32 -0.48
CA GLU A 97 1.10 11.11 0.97
C GLU A 97 1.61 9.72 1.35
N ALA A 98 1.14 8.68 0.65
CA ALA A 98 1.51 7.31 0.96
C ALA A 98 1.65 6.46 -0.30
N MET A 99 2.68 5.61 -0.31
CA MET A 99 2.90 4.62 -1.37
C MET A 99 1.97 3.41 -1.18
N VAL A 100 1.74 2.67 -2.26
CA VAL A 100 0.89 1.48 -2.27
C VAL A 100 1.35 0.45 -1.24
N LYS A 101 0.37 -0.14 -0.56
CA LYS A 101 0.55 -1.26 0.36
C LYS A 101 -0.23 -2.47 -0.12
N LEU A 102 -0.07 -3.59 0.57
CA LEU A 102 -0.73 -4.85 0.26
C LEU A 102 -1.59 -5.29 1.44
N TYR A 103 -2.90 -5.39 1.22
CA TYR A 103 -3.86 -5.91 2.18
C TYR A 103 -3.95 -7.44 2.08
N CYS A 104 -3.78 -8.13 3.21
CA CYS A 104 -4.00 -9.57 3.29
C CYS A 104 -5.38 -9.88 3.89
N PRO A 105 -6.26 -10.59 3.15
CA PRO A 105 -7.60 -10.90 3.63
C PRO A 105 -7.65 -11.99 4.70
N LYS A 106 -6.58 -12.78 4.86
CA LYS A 106 -6.52 -13.86 5.87
C LYS A 106 -6.19 -13.32 7.26
N CYS A 107 -5.23 -12.40 7.35
CA CYS A 107 -4.87 -11.79 8.63
C CYS A 107 -5.46 -10.40 8.87
N CYS A 108 -6.17 -9.84 7.90
CA CYS A 108 -6.79 -8.52 7.97
C CYS A 108 -5.79 -7.42 8.30
N ASP A 109 -4.60 -7.46 7.68
CA ASP A 109 -3.51 -6.54 7.98
C ASP A 109 -2.78 -6.12 6.68
N VAL A 110 -2.01 -5.04 6.76
CA VAL A 110 -1.42 -4.33 5.63
C VAL A 110 0.12 -4.41 5.66
N TYR A 111 0.71 -4.67 4.49
CA TYR A 111 2.15 -4.91 4.34
C TYR A 111 2.77 -4.02 3.26
N THR A 112 4.08 -3.78 3.38
CA THR A 112 4.85 -3.13 2.31
C THR A 112 5.18 -4.15 1.22
N PRO A 113 5.05 -3.79 -0.08
CA PRO A 113 5.46 -4.67 -1.18
C PRO A 113 6.93 -5.12 -1.04
N LYS A 114 7.19 -6.40 -1.33
CA LYS A 114 8.55 -6.99 -1.21
C LYS A 114 9.53 -6.43 -2.25
N SER A 115 9.05 -6.19 -3.47
CA SER A 115 9.88 -5.68 -4.55
C SER A 115 9.98 -4.15 -4.48
N THR A 116 11.20 -3.63 -4.57
CA THR A 116 11.49 -2.19 -4.62
C THR A 116 10.90 -1.50 -5.83
N ARG A 117 10.61 -2.26 -6.91
CA ARG A 117 9.93 -1.74 -8.11
C ARG A 117 8.57 -1.11 -7.79
N HIS A 118 7.89 -1.59 -6.74
CA HIS A 118 6.56 -1.12 -6.37
C HIS A 118 6.59 -0.02 -5.30
N HIS A 119 7.76 0.35 -4.78
CA HIS A 119 7.88 1.33 -3.68
C HIS A 119 7.59 2.77 -4.09
N HIS A 120 7.66 3.08 -5.38
CA HIS A 120 7.43 4.43 -5.91
C HIS A 120 6.03 4.60 -6.53
N ILE A 121 5.16 3.60 -6.36
CA ILE A 121 3.78 3.67 -6.85
C ILE A 121 2.90 4.26 -5.75
N ASP A 122 2.18 5.32 -6.09
CA ASP A 122 1.27 6.00 -5.18
C ASP A 122 0.10 5.09 -4.76
N GLY A 123 -0.23 5.08 -3.47
CA GLY A 123 -1.33 4.29 -2.93
C GLY A 123 -2.69 4.84 -3.30
N SER A 124 -2.83 6.15 -3.51
CA SER A 124 -4.07 6.81 -3.92
C SER A 124 -4.59 6.29 -5.27
N TYR A 125 -3.72 5.71 -6.10
CA TYR A 125 -4.09 5.12 -7.39
C TYR A 125 -4.85 3.79 -7.26
N PHE A 126 -4.88 3.21 -6.06
CA PHE A 126 -5.69 2.04 -5.72
C PHE A 126 -6.81 2.41 -4.73
N GLY A 127 -6.57 3.42 -3.90
CA GLY A 127 -7.52 3.91 -2.92
C GLY A 127 -7.65 3.02 -1.69
N THR A 128 -8.32 3.56 -0.68
CA THR A 128 -8.49 2.93 0.64
C THR A 128 -9.54 1.83 0.65
N SER A 129 -10.53 1.90 -0.24
CA SER A 129 -11.72 1.05 -0.20
C SER A 129 -11.63 -0.22 -1.07
N PHE A 130 -10.68 -0.29 -2.01
CA PHE A 130 -10.69 -1.30 -3.07
C PHE A 130 -10.73 -2.76 -2.55
N PRO A 131 -9.86 -3.21 -1.63
CA PRO A 131 -9.94 -4.58 -1.13
C PRO A 131 -11.24 -4.89 -0.40
N HIS A 132 -11.81 -3.90 0.30
CA HIS A 132 -13.06 -4.06 1.03
C HIS A 132 -14.24 -4.24 0.06
N MET A 133 -14.29 -3.42 -0.99
CA MET A 133 -15.28 -3.57 -2.07
C MET A 133 -15.11 -4.90 -2.79
N PHE A 134 -13.87 -5.33 -3.07
CA PHE A 134 -13.57 -6.61 -3.69
C PHE A 134 -14.23 -7.79 -2.97
N PHE A 135 -14.08 -7.87 -1.65
CA PHE A 135 -14.69 -8.95 -0.87
C PHE A 135 -16.19 -8.75 -0.58
N MET A 136 -16.76 -7.57 -0.84
CA MET A 136 -18.21 -7.38 -0.85
C MET A 136 -18.83 -7.96 -2.13
N VAL A 137 -18.15 -7.82 -3.27
CA VAL A 137 -18.58 -8.37 -4.56
C VAL A 137 -18.29 -9.87 -4.67
N PHE A 138 -17.16 -10.32 -4.14
CA PHE A 138 -16.68 -11.71 -4.21
C PHE A 138 -16.47 -12.32 -2.80
N PRO A 139 -17.54 -12.54 -2.02
CA PRO A 139 -17.43 -13.05 -0.64
C PRO A 139 -16.78 -14.43 -0.55
N GLU A 140 -16.91 -15.26 -1.59
CA GLU A 140 -16.31 -16.60 -1.70
C GLU A 140 -14.78 -16.58 -1.75
N HIS A 141 -14.18 -15.45 -2.14
CA HIS A 141 -12.73 -15.27 -2.14
C HIS A 141 -12.17 -14.90 -0.75
N ARG A 142 -13.02 -14.72 0.26
CA ARG A 142 -12.58 -14.42 1.62
C ARG A 142 -12.08 -15.70 2.33
N PRO A 143 -10.79 -15.79 2.69
CA PRO A 143 -10.24 -16.95 3.35
C PRO A 143 -10.68 -17.05 4.81
N LYS A 144 -10.61 -18.26 5.37
CA LYS A 144 -10.75 -18.47 6.81
C LYS A 144 -9.53 -17.89 7.56
N PRO A 145 -9.70 -17.40 8.80
CA PRO A 145 -8.58 -16.93 9.61
C PRO A 145 -7.47 -17.99 9.81
N PRO A 146 -6.22 -17.58 10.09
CA PRO A 146 -5.13 -18.50 10.41
C PRO A 146 -5.49 -19.45 11.55
N GLU A 147 -5.31 -20.76 11.35
CA GLU A 147 -5.54 -21.76 12.40
C GLU A 147 -4.45 -21.73 13.47
N LYS A 148 -3.24 -21.30 13.10
CA LYS A 148 -2.06 -21.28 13.96
C LYS A 148 -1.59 -19.85 14.15
N GLN A 149 -1.14 -19.54 15.36
CA GLN A 149 -0.45 -18.30 15.69
C GLN A 149 0.95 -18.64 16.19
N PHE A 150 1.88 -17.71 15.99
CA PHE A 150 3.22 -17.81 16.55
C PHE A 150 3.15 -17.92 18.07
N VAL A 151 3.78 -18.95 18.63
CA VAL A 151 3.93 -19.12 20.07
C VAL A 151 5.41 -19.00 20.41
N ALA A 152 5.79 -17.93 21.09
CA ALA A 152 7.16 -17.71 21.53
C ALA A 152 7.53 -18.71 22.64
N THR A 153 8.60 -19.48 22.42
CA THR A 153 9.14 -20.43 23.39
C THR A 153 10.62 -20.19 23.65
N LEU A 154 11.06 -20.45 24.87
CA LEU A 154 12.46 -20.40 25.29
C LEU A 154 12.77 -21.69 26.07
N TYR A 155 13.74 -22.48 25.58
CA TYR A 155 14.05 -23.82 26.11
C TYR A 155 12.82 -24.74 26.23
N GLY A 156 11.87 -24.63 25.30
CA GLY A 156 10.63 -25.42 25.29
C GLY A 156 9.49 -24.86 26.15
N PHE A 157 9.73 -23.82 26.95
CA PHE A 157 8.70 -23.18 27.77
C PHE A 157 8.09 -21.98 27.04
N LYS A 158 6.76 -21.86 27.08
CA LYS A 158 6.06 -20.69 26.54
C LYS A 158 6.39 -19.45 27.37
N ILE A 159 6.68 -18.34 26.71
CA ILE A 159 6.91 -17.07 27.39
C ILE A 159 5.55 -16.48 27.76
N HIS A 160 5.31 -16.28 29.05
CA HIS A 160 4.08 -15.64 29.52
C HIS A 160 4.10 -14.14 29.19
N PRO A 161 2.97 -13.52 28.76
CA PRO A 161 2.94 -12.09 28.39
C PRO A 161 3.47 -11.13 29.46
N SER A 162 3.25 -11.43 30.74
CA SER A 162 3.77 -10.59 31.84
C SER A 162 5.29 -10.64 32.01
N ALA A 163 6.00 -11.57 31.36
CA ALA A 163 7.46 -11.62 31.38
C ALA A 163 8.07 -10.39 30.66
N TYR A 164 7.45 -9.91 29.58
CA TYR A 164 7.93 -8.74 28.84
C TYR A 164 7.91 -7.47 29.71
N ASN A 165 6.81 -7.24 30.44
CA ASN A 165 6.70 -6.08 31.34
C ASN A 165 7.73 -6.12 32.47
N ARG A 166 7.96 -7.30 33.06
CA ARG A 166 8.98 -7.48 34.12
C ARG A 166 10.39 -7.23 33.59
N GLN A 167 10.68 -7.71 32.38
CA GLN A 167 11.97 -7.49 31.73
C GLN A 167 12.23 -6.00 31.47
N LEU A 168 11.23 -5.27 30.97
CA LEU A 168 11.33 -3.82 30.74
C LEU A 168 11.54 -3.05 32.04
N ALA A 169 10.78 -3.38 33.09
CA ALA A 169 10.94 -2.74 34.41
C ALA A 169 12.33 -2.98 35.01
N ALA A 170 12.84 -4.21 34.93
CA ALA A 170 14.18 -4.54 35.40
C ALA A 170 15.29 -3.81 34.60
N ALA A 171 15.14 -3.70 33.28
CA ALA A 171 16.08 -2.96 32.44
C ALA A 171 16.11 -1.46 32.77
N ALA A 172 14.95 -0.87 33.08
CA ALA A 172 14.84 0.53 33.48
C ALA A 172 15.43 0.81 34.88
N ALA A 173 15.50 -0.18 35.76
CA ALA A 173 16.03 -0.06 37.12
C ALA A 173 17.56 -0.18 37.21
N LEU A 174 18.26 -0.49 36.12
CA LEU A 174 19.72 -0.60 36.11
C LEU A 174 20.37 0.80 36.14
N PRO A 175 21.36 1.05 37.04
CA PRO A 175 22.05 2.33 37.09
C PRO A 175 22.87 2.59 35.81
N ASN A 176 22.87 3.85 35.35
CA ASN A 176 23.52 4.39 34.14
C ASN A 176 25.07 4.30 34.17
N ASN A 177 25.66 3.13 34.42
CA ASN A 177 27.12 2.96 34.39
C ASN A 177 27.59 2.13 33.19
N ARG A 178 26.96 2.34 32.03
CA ARG A 178 27.49 1.87 30.74
C ARG A 178 27.94 3.08 29.93
N THR A 179 29.24 3.33 29.98
CA THR A 179 29.96 4.06 28.94
C THR A 179 29.69 3.40 27.58
N SER A 180 29.37 4.24 26.58
CA SER A 180 29.38 3.99 25.13
C SER A 180 28.12 3.41 24.42
N ASN A 181 27.60 4.27 23.53
CA ASN A 181 27.22 4.04 22.12
C ASN A 181 26.08 3.14 21.66
N CYS A 182 25.25 2.53 22.51
CA CYS A 182 24.05 1.83 22.01
C CYS A 182 22.81 2.11 22.88
N ARG A 183 22.15 3.25 22.67
CA ARG A 183 20.74 3.42 23.04
C ARG A 183 19.88 3.25 21.78
N PRO A 184 19.02 2.23 21.66
CA PRO A 184 17.95 2.27 20.68
C PRO A 184 16.94 3.33 21.13
N SER A 185 16.71 4.34 20.29
CA SER A 185 15.69 5.36 20.51
C SER A 185 14.31 4.74 20.36
N ILE A 186 13.66 4.44 21.50
CA ILE A 186 12.25 4.03 21.51
C ILE A 186 11.42 5.31 21.52
N SER A 187 10.91 5.71 20.36
CA SER A 187 9.84 6.69 20.27
C SER A 187 8.53 6.01 20.66
N THR A 188 8.09 6.21 21.90
CA THR A 188 6.72 5.86 22.30
C THR A 188 5.76 6.84 21.63
N ASN A 189 5.12 6.43 20.53
CA ASN A 189 3.92 7.11 20.07
C ASN A 189 2.76 6.66 20.95
N SER A 190 2.49 7.45 21.98
CA SER A 190 1.22 7.46 22.69
C SER A 190 0.17 8.08 21.76
N ASN A 191 -0.64 7.24 21.11
CA ASN A 191 -1.98 7.59 20.64
C ASN A 191 -2.75 6.29 20.37
N ILE A 192 -3.35 5.77 21.45
CA ILE A 192 -4.56 4.97 21.38
C ILE A 192 -5.64 5.84 22.03
N ALA A 193 -6.52 6.37 21.19
CA ALA A 193 -7.86 6.80 21.54
C ALA A 193 -8.78 6.18 20.48
#